data_AF-A0A396NL03-F1
#
_entry.id   AF-A0A396NL03-F1
#
_cell.length_a   1.000
_cell.length_b   1.000
_cell.length_c   1.000
_cell.angle_alpha   90.00
_cell.angle_beta   90.00
_cell.angle_gamma   90.00
#
_symmetry.space_group_name_H-M   'P 1'
#
loop_
_entity.id
_entity.type
_entity.pdbx_description
1 polymer ?
#
loop_
_entity_poly.entity_id
_entity_poly.type
_entity_poly.pdbx_seq_one_letter_code
_entity_poly.pdbx_strand_id
1 'polypeptide(L)'
;MLYSGHLFLCLVALQSHFVPFFIIYRKKGARGMLKERIRTDCGNGDNCSQVILRAVAEEYGISLSEELFCACRGIHGGFGINGMCSGIVAGVMALGLLCEEEELKLKRILFLLRVQNRFGSLDCCTLSALGADCSGVLEEIGGILQEVIEE
;
A
#
# COMPACT_ATOMS: atom_id res chain seq x y z
N MET A 1 -26.09 -40.18 8.15
CA MET A 1 -25.91 -38.79 7.70
C MET A 1 -24.67 -38.19 8.36
N LEU A 2 -23.47 -38.57 7.91
CA LEU A 2 -22.21 -38.15 8.54
C LEU A 2 -21.09 -38.07 7.48
N TYR A 3 -21.32 -37.30 6.41
CA TYR A 3 -20.33 -37.13 5.33
C TYR A 3 -20.39 -35.73 4.67
N SER A 4 -20.68 -34.68 5.43
CA SER A 4 -20.79 -33.32 4.86
C SER A 4 -19.89 -32.25 5.49
N GLY A 5 -19.18 -32.54 6.59
CA GLY A 5 -18.36 -31.56 7.30
C GLY A 5 -16.90 -31.48 6.82
N HIS A 6 -16.27 -32.62 6.54
CA HIS A 6 -14.84 -32.67 6.22
C HIS A 6 -14.50 -32.17 4.81
N LEU A 7 -15.42 -32.29 3.85
CA LEU A 7 -15.19 -31.83 2.48
C LEU A 7 -15.18 -30.30 2.38
N PHE A 8 -15.95 -29.61 3.24
CA PHE A 8 -16.04 -28.14 3.27
C PHE A 8 -14.79 -27.50 3.87
N LEU A 9 -14.24 -28.08 4.94
CA LEU A 9 -12.97 -27.63 5.53
C LEU A 9 -11.77 -27.80 4.60
N CYS A 10 -11.75 -28.85 3.76
CA CYS A 10 -10.69 -29.05 2.76
C CYS A 10 -10.73 -27.98 1.65
N LEU A 11 -11.92 -27.56 1.21
CA LEU A 11 -12.08 -26.51 0.20
C LEU A 11 -11.64 -25.12 0.70
N VAL A 12 -11.91 -24.80 1.97
CA VAL A 12 -11.47 -23.53 2.58
C VAL A 12 -9.96 -23.52 2.81
N ALA A 13 -9.36 -24.65 3.22
CA ALA A 13 -7.90 -24.76 3.39
C ALA A 13 -7.13 -24.69 2.04
N LEU A 14 -7.76 -25.12 0.94
CA LEU A 14 -7.21 -24.98 -0.41
C LEU A 14 -7.25 -23.54 -0.92
N GLN A 15 -8.17 -22.69 -0.45
CA GLN A 15 -8.20 -21.27 -0.81
C GLN A 15 -7.10 -20.45 -0.12
N SER A 16 -6.73 -20.76 1.13
CA SER A 16 -5.70 -20.02 1.88
C SER A 16 -4.27 -20.34 1.45
N HIS A 17 -4.01 -21.54 0.89
CA HIS A 17 -2.70 -21.91 0.34
C HIS A 17 -2.54 -21.62 -1.16
N PHE A 18 -3.59 -21.22 -1.87
CA PHE A 18 -3.52 -20.83 -3.29
C PHE A 18 -3.14 -19.36 -3.50
N VAL A 19 -3.43 -18.49 -2.52
CA VAL A 19 -3.12 -17.05 -2.58
C VAL A 19 -1.60 -16.77 -2.69
N PRO A 20 -0.72 -17.43 -1.90
CA PRO A 20 0.71 -17.21 -2.00
C PRO A 20 1.25 -17.56 -3.39
N PHE A 21 0.77 -18.65 -3.97
CA PHE A 21 1.26 -19.15 -5.25
C PHE A 21 0.82 -18.30 -6.44
N PHE A 22 -0.41 -17.74 -6.39
CA PHE A 22 -0.94 -16.89 -7.46
C PHE A 22 -0.30 -15.49 -7.49
N ILE A 23 0.05 -14.94 -6.31
CA ILE A 23 0.79 -13.67 -6.18
C ILE A 23 2.22 -13.82 -6.75
N ILE A 24 2.89 -14.94 -6.47
CA ILE A 24 4.27 -15.19 -6.96
C ILE A 24 4.34 -15.31 -8.49
N TYR A 25 3.31 -15.86 -9.17
CA TYR A 25 3.34 -16.05 -10.64
C TYR A 25 2.91 -14.80 -11.46
N ARG A 26 2.20 -13.83 -10.86
CA ARG A 26 1.91 -12.54 -11.51
C ARG A 26 3.13 -11.60 -11.53
N LYS A 27 4.19 -11.95 -10.80
CA LYS A 27 5.38 -11.13 -10.46
C LYS A 27 6.39 -10.90 -11.61
N LYS A 28 6.17 -11.37 -12.84
CA LYS A 28 7.22 -11.37 -13.90
C LYS A 28 6.94 -10.60 -15.20
N GLY A 29 5.84 -9.86 -15.30
CA GLY A 29 5.49 -9.16 -16.56
C GLY A 29 4.82 -7.79 -16.46
N ALA A 30 4.40 -7.35 -15.27
CA ALA A 30 3.80 -6.03 -15.10
C ALA A 30 4.90 -5.02 -14.77
N ARG A 31 5.26 -4.18 -15.73
CA ARG A 31 6.01 -2.96 -15.48
C ARG A 31 5.22 -2.16 -14.45
N GLY A 32 5.83 -1.87 -13.30
CA GLY A 32 5.13 -1.35 -12.15
C GLY A 32 4.26 -0.11 -12.44
N MET A 33 2.95 -0.20 -12.11
CA MET A 33 1.94 0.82 -12.43
C MET A 33 1.44 1.61 -11.21
N LEU A 34 2.12 1.56 -10.05
CA LEU A 34 1.62 2.27 -8.87
C LEU A 34 1.52 3.77 -9.11
N LYS A 35 2.48 4.36 -9.84
CA LYS A 35 2.43 5.79 -10.20
C LYS A 35 1.19 6.12 -11.03
N GLU A 36 0.92 5.34 -12.06
CA GLU A 36 -0.24 5.53 -12.95
C GLU A 36 -1.57 5.39 -12.21
N ARG A 37 -1.69 4.41 -11.31
CA ARG A 37 -2.89 4.23 -10.49
C ARG A 37 -3.10 5.40 -9.54
N ILE A 38 -2.06 5.79 -8.81
CA ILE A 38 -2.11 6.92 -7.89
C ILE A 38 -2.52 8.20 -8.62
N ARG A 39 -1.95 8.45 -9.81
CA ARG A 39 -2.33 9.60 -10.64
C ARG A 39 -3.82 9.58 -11.00
N THR A 40 -4.36 8.41 -11.27
CA THR A 40 -5.78 8.22 -11.63
C THR A 40 -6.70 8.40 -10.41
N ASP A 41 -6.25 7.97 -9.24
CA ASP A 41 -7.02 8.01 -7.99
C ASP A 41 -6.99 9.39 -7.32
N CYS A 42 -5.92 10.17 -7.55
CA CYS A 42 -5.84 11.55 -7.10
C CYS A 42 -6.99 12.38 -7.69
N GLY A 43 -7.72 13.09 -6.83
CA GLY A 43 -8.83 13.95 -7.23
C GLY A 43 -10.22 13.32 -7.09
N ASN A 44 -10.32 12.03 -6.76
CA ASN A 44 -11.60 11.33 -6.56
C ASN A 44 -12.24 11.57 -5.17
N GLY A 45 -11.76 12.57 -4.42
CA GLY A 45 -12.23 12.89 -3.06
C GLY A 45 -11.60 12.03 -1.95
N ASP A 46 -10.79 11.04 -2.31
CA ASP A 46 -10.00 10.27 -1.35
C ASP A 46 -8.80 11.08 -0.84
N ASN A 47 -8.42 10.78 0.40
CA ASN A 47 -7.27 11.40 1.04
C ASN A 47 -5.96 10.66 0.68
N CYS A 48 -4.82 11.21 1.11
CA CYS A 48 -3.48 10.65 0.81
C CYS A 48 -3.31 9.16 1.17
N SER A 49 -3.79 8.71 2.34
CA SER A 49 -3.61 7.32 2.76
C SER A 49 -4.55 6.38 2.00
N GLN A 50 -5.78 6.82 1.75
CA GLN A 50 -6.76 6.11 0.92
C GLN A 50 -6.27 5.92 -0.51
N VAL A 51 -5.73 6.96 -1.16
CA VAL A 51 -5.20 6.89 -2.52
C VAL A 51 -4.09 5.84 -2.64
N ILE A 52 -3.11 5.87 -1.72
CA ILE A 52 -2.01 4.88 -1.75
C ILE A 52 -2.53 3.46 -1.53
N LEU A 53 -3.38 3.23 -0.52
CA LEU A 53 -3.88 1.90 -0.22
C LEU A 53 -4.79 1.36 -1.31
N ARG A 54 -5.62 2.20 -1.94
CA ARG A 54 -6.45 1.82 -3.10
C ARG A 54 -5.56 1.38 -4.26
N ALA A 55 -4.59 2.20 -4.65
CA ALA A 55 -3.67 1.88 -5.74
C ALA A 55 -2.91 0.57 -5.50
N VAL A 56 -2.44 0.35 -4.26
CA VAL A 56 -1.79 -0.91 -3.86
C VAL A 56 -2.76 -2.09 -3.94
N ALA A 57 -3.98 -1.93 -3.42
CA ALA A 57 -4.96 -3.00 -3.44
C ALA A 57 -5.32 -3.43 -4.86
N GLU A 58 -5.51 -2.48 -5.75
CA GLU A 58 -5.80 -2.75 -7.16
C GLU A 58 -4.60 -3.37 -7.90
N GLU A 59 -3.38 -2.91 -7.63
CA GLU A 59 -2.19 -3.38 -8.33
C GLU A 59 -1.81 -4.81 -7.93
N TYR A 60 -1.82 -5.07 -6.63
CA TYR A 60 -1.39 -6.35 -6.06
C TYR A 60 -2.56 -7.31 -5.76
N GLY A 61 -3.79 -6.92 -6.04
CA GLY A 61 -4.97 -7.77 -5.87
C GLY A 61 -5.34 -8.03 -4.40
N ILE A 62 -5.12 -7.04 -3.52
CA ILE A 62 -5.48 -7.13 -2.11
C ILE A 62 -6.96 -6.79 -1.96
N SER A 63 -7.71 -7.64 -1.26
CA SER A 63 -9.09 -7.34 -0.88
C SER A 63 -9.10 -6.49 0.40
N LEU A 64 -9.15 -5.17 0.28
CA LEU A 64 -9.31 -4.28 1.43
C LEU A 64 -10.77 -4.28 1.91
N SER A 65 -10.99 -4.46 3.21
CA SER A 65 -12.32 -4.31 3.79
C SER A 65 -12.75 -2.85 3.75
N GLU A 66 -14.06 -2.61 3.65
CA GLU A 66 -14.62 -1.26 3.65
C GLU A 66 -14.31 -0.54 4.96
N GLU A 67 -14.31 -1.25 6.10
CA GLU A 67 -13.98 -0.70 7.41
C GLU A 67 -12.54 -0.20 7.47
N LEU A 68 -11.57 -0.99 6.96
CA LEU A 68 -10.17 -0.59 6.90
C LEU A 68 -9.98 0.63 5.99
N PHE A 69 -10.61 0.61 4.82
CA PHE A 69 -10.54 1.73 3.88
C PHE A 69 -11.17 3.01 4.47
N CYS A 70 -12.30 2.89 5.17
CA CYS A 70 -12.95 4.01 5.87
C CYS A 70 -12.11 4.51 7.04
N ALA A 71 -11.43 3.63 7.79
CA ALA A 71 -10.55 4.03 8.89
C ALA A 71 -9.41 4.95 8.41
N CYS A 72 -8.95 4.77 7.17
CA CYS A 72 -7.93 5.62 6.56
C CYS A 72 -8.37 7.09 6.40
N ARG A 73 -9.68 7.40 6.48
CA ARG A 73 -10.18 8.79 6.54
C ARG A 73 -9.57 9.57 7.71
N GLY A 74 -9.26 8.90 8.83
CA GLY A 74 -8.59 9.50 9.98
C GLY A 74 -7.07 9.67 9.83
N ILE A 75 -6.46 9.01 8.84
CA ILE A 75 -5.01 9.05 8.56
C ILE A 75 -4.79 10.02 7.40
N HIS A 76 -4.83 11.32 7.69
CA HIS A 76 -4.68 12.38 6.69
C HIS A 76 -3.96 13.62 7.25
N GLY A 77 -3.36 14.43 6.37
CA GLY A 77 -2.81 15.74 6.71
C GLY A 77 -1.77 15.72 7.84
N GLY A 78 -0.96 14.67 7.92
CA GLY A 78 -0.02 14.49 9.04
C GLY A 78 -0.73 14.39 10.39
N PHE A 79 -1.88 13.73 10.42
CA PHE A 79 -2.76 13.61 11.60
C PHE A 79 -3.27 14.96 12.14
N GLY A 80 -3.25 16.03 11.33
CA GLY A 80 -3.68 17.36 11.73
C GLY A 80 -2.70 18.11 12.65
N ILE A 81 -1.54 17.53 12.93
CA ILE A 81 -0.52 18.09 13.85
C ILE A 81 0.86 18.22 13.18
N ASN A 82 0.90 18.22 11.84
CA ASN A 82 2.13 18.13 11.06
C ASN A 82 3.02 16.93 11.45
N GLY A 83 2.40 15.76 11.65
CA GLY A 83 3.13 14.50 11.78
C GLY A 83 3.65 13.99 10.42
N MET A 84 4.00 12.71 10.40
CA MET A 84 4.44 12.01 9.19
C MET A 84 3.37 12.07 8.08
N CYS A 85 3.81 12.26 6.84
CA CYS A 85 2.93 12.24 5.67
C CYS A 85 2.10 10.95 5.61
N SER A 86 0.79 11.10 5.50
CA SER A 86 -0.15 9.98 5.54
C SER A 86 -0.03 9.02 4.34
N GLY A 87 0.50 9.49 3.20
CA GLY A 87 0.85 8.60 2.08
C GLY A 87 2.01 7.66 2.42
N ILE A 88 2.98 8.14 3.21
CA ILE A 88 4.09 7.31 3.71
C ILE A 88 3.57 6.29 4.73
N VAL A 89 2.70 6.72 5.65
CA VAL A 89 2.06 5.82 6.62
C VAL A 89 1.31 4.69 5.91
N ALA A 90 0.54 5.03 4.87
CA ALA A 90 -0.13 4.04 4.02
C ALA A 90 0.85 3.10 3.29
N GLY A 91 2.00 3.61 2.82
CA GLY A 91 3.05 2.77 2.26
C GLY A 91 3.61 1.76 3.26
N VAL A 92 3.80 2.16 4.52
CA VAL A 92 4.20 1.23 5.59
C VAL A 92 3.12 0.19 5.87
N MET A 93 1.84 0.58 5.85
CA MET A 93 0.72 -0.36 5.95
C MET A 93 0.72 -1.35 4.79
N ALA A 94 0.92 -0.88 3.56
CA ALA A 94 1.01 -1.71 2.36
C ALA A 94 2.12 -2.77 2.47
N LEU A 95 3.31 -2.39 2.96
CA LEU A 95 4.38 -3.36 3.22
C LEU A 95 3.94 -4.41 4.25
N GLY A 96 3.22 -4.00 5.31
CA GLY A 96 2.68 -4.94 6.30
C GLY A 96 1.62 -5.89 5.75
N LEU A 97 0.94 -5.53 4.65
CA LEU A 97 -0.03 -6.39 3.96
C LEU A 97 0.65 -7.34 2.96
N LEU A 98 1.80 -6.96 2.39
CA LEU A 98 2.42 -7.64 1.24
C LEU A 98 3.69 -8.42 1.59
N CYS A 99 4.34 -8.14 2.72
CA CYS A 99 5.62 -8.71 3.09
C CYS A 99 5.52 -9.54 4.37
N GLU A 100 6.25 -10.66 4.39
CA GLU A 100 6.43 -11.49 5.58
C GLU A 100 7.27 -10.74 6.65
N GLU A 101 7.18 -11.16 7.92
CA GLU A 101 7.77 -10.43 9.04
C GLU A 101 9.30 -10.27 8.92
N GLU A 102 9.99 -11.29 8.40
CA GLU A 102 11.44 -11.28 8.20
C GLU A 102 11.88 -10.17 7.23
N GLU A 103 11.18 -10.00 6.12
CA GLU A 103 11.51 -8.99 5.10
C GLU A 103 10.96 -7.60 5.45
N LEU A 104 9.79 -7.56 6.11
CA LEU A 104 9.07 -6.33 6.43
C LEU A 104 9.93 -5.33 7.19
N LYS A 105 10.76 -5.80 8.14
CA LYS A 105 11.64 -4.93 8.93
C LYS A 105 12.62 -4.18 8.04
N LEU A 106 13.26 -4.88 7.09
CA LEU A 106 14.23 -4.30 6.18
C LEU A 106 13.54 -3.41 5.13
N LYS A 107 12.50 -3.92 4.46
CA LYS A 107 11.75 -3.18 3.44
C LYS A 107 11.15 -1.89 3.99
N ARG A 108 10.61 -1.89 5.22
CA ARG A 108 10.10 -0.66 5.87
C ARG A 108 11.21 0.38 6.07
N ILE A 109 12.39 -0.03 6.53
CA ILE A 109 13.52 0.89 6.71
C ILE A 109 13.97 1.44 5.35
N LEU A 110 14.12 0.59 4.34
CA LEU A 110 14.52 0.98 2.99
C LEU A 110 13.53 1.98 2.38
N PHE A 111 12.23 1.71 2.50
CA PHE A 111 11.18 2.61 2.03
C PHE A 111 11.29 4.00 2.67
N LEU A 112 11.33 4.07 4.01
CA LEU A 112 11.42 5.34 4.72
C LEU A 112 12.71 6.10 4.39
N LEU A 113 13.85 5.41 4.28
CA LEU A 113 15.12 6.02 3.91
C LEU A 113 15.11 6.55 2.46
N ARG A 114 14.54 5.80 1.51
CA ARG A 114 14.45 6.24 0.11
C ARG A 114 13.53 7.45 -0.04
N VAL A 115 12.40 7.48 0.66
CA VAL A 115 11.51 8.66 0.69
C VAL A 115 12.21 9.85 1.33
N GLN A 116 12.86 9.66 2.48
CA GLN A 116 13.65 10.72 3.15
C GLN A 116 14.78 11.25 2.24
N ASN A 117 15.48 10.38 1.52
CA ASN A 117 16.53 10.79 0.59
C ASN A 117 15.97 11.53 -0.63
N ARG A 118 14.76 11.17 -1.08
CA ARG A 118 14.09 11.82 -2.22
C ARG A 118 13.63 13.23 -1.88
N PHE A 119 13.03 13.43 -0.72
CA PHE A 119 12.36 14.68 -0.36
C PHE A 119 13.08 15.52 0.70
N GLY A 120 14.07 14.97 1.39
CA GLY A 120 14.73 15.62 2.53
C GLY A 120 13.88 15.65 3.81
N SER A 121 12.65 15.12 3.79
CA SER A 121 11.81 14.96 4.98
C SER A 121 10.79 13.83 4.82
N LEU A 122 10.11 13.49 5.91
CA LEU A 122 8.93 12.61 5.97
C LEU A 122 7.68 13.34 6.50
N ASP A 123 7.78 14.58 6.99
CA ASP A 123 6.66 15.32 7.57
C ASP A 123 5.70 15.88 6.50
N CYS A 124 4.42 15.97 6.87
CA CYS A 124 3.38 16.32 5.92
C CYS A 124 3.50 17.75 5.39
N CYS A 125 3.81 18.74 6.24
CA CYS A 125 3.90 20.14 5.83
C CYS A 125 5.03 20.33 4.83
N THR A 126 6.23 19.81 5.11
CA THR A 126 7.37 19.91 4.18
C THR A 126 7.03 19.29 2.82
N LEU A 127 6.43 18.10 2.81
CA LEU A 127 6.08 17.42 1.57
C LEU A 127 4.95 18.12 0.81
N SER A 128 3.90 18.54 1.51
CA SER A 128 2.74 19.21 0.90
C SER A 128 3.08 20.57 0.28
N ALA A 129 4.17 21.21 0.73
CA ALA A 129 4.63 22.50 0.20
C ALA A 129 5.38 22.38 -1.14
N LEU A 130 5.67 21.16 -1.62
CA LEU A 130 6.45 20.95 -2.85
C LEU A 130 5.66 21.16 -4.15
N GLY A 131 4.33 21.28 -4.07
CA GLY A 131 3.46 21.42 -5.23
C GLY A 131 2.16 22.14 -4.92
N ALA A 132 1.30 22.28 -5.93
CA ALA A 132 -0.04 22.85 -5.74
C ALA A 132 -0.96 21.93 -4.94
N ASP A 133 -0.73 20.62 -5.04
CA ASP A 133 -1.39 19.57 -4.28
C ASP A 133 -0.41 18.42 -3.99
N CYS A 134 -0.90 17.36 -3.33
CA CYS A 134 -0.07 16.21 -2.95
C CYS A 134 0.08 15.17 -4.06
N SER A 135 -0.53 15.30 -5.25
CA SER A 135 -0.56 14.24 -6.27
C SER A 135 0.84 13.80 -6.70
N GLY A 136 1.70 14.74 -7.12
CA GLY A 136 3.07 14.45 -7.52
C GLY A 136 3.91 13.83 -6.40
N VAL A 137 3.67 14.23 -5.15
CA VAL A 137 4.33 13.63 -3.98
C VAL A 137 3.88 12.17 -3.79
N LEU A 138 2.57 11.91 -3.91
CA LEU A 138 2.02 10.56 -3.78
C LEU A 138 2.50 9.64 -4.91
N GLU A 139 2.58 10.13 -6.15
CA GLU A 139 3.12 9.36 -7.27
C GLU A 139 4.57 8.92 -7.00
N GLU A 140 5.41 9.84 -6.54
CA GLU A 140 6.81 9.55 -6.21
C GLU A 140 6.92 8.58 -5.01
N ILE A 141 6.12 8.77 -3.95
CA ILE A 141 6.03 7.82 -2.83
C ILE A 141 5.62 6.43 -3.33
N GLY A 142 4.62 6.34 -4.21
CA GLY A 142 4.14 5.09 -4.80
C GLY A 142 5.19 4.39 -5.64
N GLY A 143 5.97 5.14 -6.42
CA GLY A 143 7.11 4.61 -7.17
C GLY A 143 8.18 4.00 -6.27
N ILE A 144 8.59 4.73 -5.22
CA ILE A 144 9.56 4.23 -4.25
C ILE A 144 9.01 3.00 -3.52
N LEU A 145 7.73 3.00 -3.15
CA LEU A 145 7.07 1.86 -2.53
C LEU A 145 7.10 0.64 -3.45
N GLN A 146 6.81 0.83 -4.74
CA GLN A 146 6.87 -0.23 -5.74
C GLN A 146 8.27 -0.85 -5.83
N GLU A 147 9.30 -0.01 -5.98
CA GLU A 147 10.69 -0.47 -6.05
C GLU A 147 11.06 -1.31 -4.82
N VAL A 148 10.61 -0.92 -3.62
CA VAL A 148 10.88 -1.66 -2.38
C VAL A 148 10.08 -2.96 -2.29
N ILE A 149 8.84 -3.00 -2.79
CA ILE A 149 8.03 -4.22 -2.81
C ILE A 149 8.66 -5.26 -3.75
N GLU A 150 9.14 -4.82 -4.91
CA GLU A 150 9.63 -5.68 -5.99
C GLU A 150 11.07 -6.18 -5.82
N GLU A 151 11.89 -5.51 -5.00
CA GLU A 151 13.24 -5.94 -4.60
C GLU A 151 13.24 -7.27 -3.83
#